data_AF-A0A2J4RJ20-F1
#
_entry.id   AF-A0A2J4RJ20-F1
#
_cell.length_a   1.000
_cell.length_b   1.000
_cell.length_c   1.000
_cell.angle_alpha   90.00
_cell.angle_beta   90.00
_cell.angle_gamma   90.00
#
_symmetry.space_group_name_H-M   'P 1'
#
loop_
_entity.id
_entity.type
_entity.pdbx_description
1 polymer ?
#
loop_
_entity_poly.entity_id
_entity_poly.type
_entity_poly.pdbx_seq_one_letter_code
_entity_poly.pdbx_strand_id
1 'polypeptide(L)'
;YSLHDELTTEVPLKEITLTCNPHYRYGGILTDQEREKRLQNDTIAEMISYTIGCMMGRFSLDREGLVYAHAGNEDFKTLVEEGAYIRFPADGDGILPLTSKAWFEDDIAARVEAFVHTVWGGEHLEENLQFIADSLCLAAIKPVKKGGETSRETIRRYLSTQFFKDHLKTYKKRPIYWLFSSGKEKAFECLVYLHRYNETTLPRMRTEYVTPLLGQIDSRIERLRLQQNEAETAEAKRIGKEIDSLTKQLTELRSFDDQLKHYADMKIKLDLDDGVKINYGKFGTLLAEVKVITGDKAE
;
A
#
# COMPACT_ATOMS: atom_id res chain seq x y z
N TYR A 1 26.28 19.71 44.21
CA TYR A 1 27.10 18.56 43.75
C TYR A 1 28.16 19.09 42.80
N SER A 2 29.43 19.02 43.19
CA SER A 2 30.59 19.55 42.42
C SER A 2 31.05 18.57 41.33
N LEU A 3 30.13 18.13 40.48
CA LEU A 3 30.36 17.09 39.47
C LEU A 3 30.76 17.66 38.09
N HIS A 4 31.03 18.97 38.00
CA HIS A 4 31.29 19.63 36.71
C HIS A 4 32.58 19.14 36.03
N ASP A 5 33.53 18.59 36.80
CA ASP A 5 34.78 18.02 36.28
C ASP A 5 34.70 16.50 36.05
N GLU A 6 33.61 15.85 36.50
CA GLU A 6 33.42 14.39 36.40
C GLU A 6 32.44 13.99 35.29
N LEU A 7 31.55 14.90 34.86
CA LEU A 7 30.55 14.65 33.82
C LEU A 7 30.54 15.79 32.80
N THR A 8 30.71 15.44 31.53
CA THR A 8 30.51 16.36 30.41
C THR A 8 29.02 16.56 30.14
N THR A 9 28.55 17.80 30.07
CA THR A 9 27.15 18.14 29.72
C THR A 9 26.84 17.97 28.24
N GLU A 10 27.87 17.82 27.39
CA GLU A 10 27.70 17.60 25.96
C GLU A 10 27.37 16.14 25.68
N VAL A 11 26.19 15.90 25.12
CA VAL A 11 25.75 14.58 24.66
C VAL A 11 26.00 14.48 23.15
N PRO A 12 26.78 13.50 22.67
CA PRO A 12 26.98 13.29 21.24
C PRO A 12 25.64 13.13 20.51
N LEU A 13 25.48 13.74 19.33
CA LEU A 13 24.23 13.66 18.57
C LEU A 13 23.79 12.21 18.31
N LYS A 14 24.73 11.27 18.14
CA LYS A 14 24.44 9.84 17.95
C LYS A 14 23.81 9.15 19.18
N GLU A 15 23.81 9.78 20.35
CA GLU A 15 23.27 9.25 21.61
C GLU A 15 21.89 9.84 21.95
N ILE A 16 21.44 10.87 21.24
CA ILE A 16 20.12 11.48 21.42
C ILE A 16 19.07 10.59 20.72
N THR A 17 18.31 9.83 21.50
CA THR A 17 17.45 8.73 21.01
C THR A 17 16.14 9.14 20.34
N LEU A 18 15.99 10.41 19.94
CA LEU A 18 14.79 10.90 19.25
C LEU A 18 14.67 10.28 17.85
N THR A 19 13.46 9.89 17.45
CA THR A 19 13.20 9.27 16.14
C THR A 19 13.40 10.24 14.96
N CYS A 20 13.26 11.54 15.21
CA CYS A 20 13.57 12.59 14.25
C CYS A 20 15.07 12.93 14.18
N ASN A 21 15.92 12.35 15.03
CA ASN A 21 17.36 12.60 14.99
C ASN A 21 18.04 11.66 13.98
N PRO A 22 18.52 12.19 12.84
CA PRO A 22 19.14 11.39 11.79
C PRO A 22 20.46 10.72 12.24
N HIS A 23 21.19 11.33 13.19
CA HIS A 23 22.46 10.80 13.69
C HIS A 23 22.27 9.54 14.54
N TYR A 24 21.19 9.49 15.33
CA TYR A 24 20.82 8.31 16.10
C TYR A 24 20.17 7.25 15.22
N ARG A 25 19.21 7.65 14.37
CA ARG A 25 18.36 6.72 13.62
C ARG A 25 19.12 5.90 12.57
N TYR A 26 20.11 6.48 11.89
CA TYR A 26 20.74 5.83 10.73
C TYR A 26 22.14 5.27 10.96
N GLY A 27 22.81 5.61 12.07
CA GLY A 27 24.14 5.11 12.43
C GLY A 27 25.19 5.17 11.30
N GLY A 28 26.34 4.51 11.50
CA GLY A 28 27.33 4.25 10.45
C GLY A 28 28.06 5.45 9.84
N ILE A 29 28.85 5.17 8.80
CA ILE A 29 29.67 6.13 8.02
C ILE A 29 28.80 6.75 6.92
N LEU A 30 27.77 7.50 7.31
CA LEU A 30 27.02 8.37 6.40
C LEU A 30 27.49 9.80 6.59
N THR A 31 27.47 10.59 5.52
CA THR A 31 27.55 12.05 5.61
C THR A 31 26.24 12.62 6.16
N ASP A 32 26.28 13.83 6.70
CA ASP A 32 25.06 14.46 7.23
C ASP A 32 24.00 14.66 6.15
N GLN A 33 24.41 14.96 4.92
CA GLN A 33 23.52 15.07 3.78
C GLN A 33 22.82 13.74 3.43
N GLU A 34 23.54 12.61 3.50
CA GLU A 34 22.95 11.29 3.27
C GLU A 34 21.96 10.90 4.37
N ARG A 35 22.28 11.25 5.63
CA ARG A 35 21.35 11.00 6.74
C ARG A 35 20.08 11.82 6.60
N GLU A 36 20.18 13.08 6.19
CA GLU A 36 19.03 13.96 6.00
C GLU A 36 18.13 13.48 4.85
N LYS A 37 18.73 13.12 3.71
CA LYS A 37 17.97 12.54 2.59
C LYS A 37 17.22 11.27 2.99
N ARG A 38 17.84 10.44 3.83
CA ARG A 38 17.22 9.24 4.35
C ARG A 38 16.11 9.55 5.35
N LEU A 39 16.30 10.55 6.21
CA LEU A 39 15.25 11.04 7.12
C LEU A 39 14.03 11.52 6.34
N GLN A 40 14.23 12.35 5.31
CA GLN A 40 13.17 12.85 4.45
C GLN A 40 12.41 11.70 3.76
N ASN A 41 13.13 10.75 3.14
CA ASN A 41 12.52 9.57 2.53
C ASN A 41 11.64 8.80 3.52
N ASP A 42 12.21 8.42 4.66
CA ASP A 42 11.51 7.60 5.66
C ASP A 42 10.32 8.35 6.25
N THR A 43 10.42 9.66 6.47
CA THR A 43 9.31 10.50 6.95
C THR A 43 8.15 10.50 5.96
N ILE A 44 8.44 10.60 4.66
CA ILE A 44 7.40 10.54 3.62
C ILE A 44 6.80 9.14 3.48
N ALA A 45 7.60 8.09 3.59
CA ALA A 45 7.09 6.71 3.60
C ALA A 45 6.19 6.45 4.83
N GLU A 46 6.57 6.95 6.00
CA GLU A 46 5.79 6.90 7.23
C GLU A 46 4.49 7.70 7.11
N MET A 47 4.53 8.88 6.49
CA MET A 47 3.33 9.67 6.18
C MET A 47 2.37 8.89 5.27
N ILE A 48 2.84 8.25 4.20
CA ILE A 48 1.99 7.42 3.33
C ILE A 48 1.38 6.24 4.11
N SER A 49 2.16 5.60 5.00
CA SER A 49 1.67 4.55 5.88
C SER A 49 0.57 5.05 6.85
N TYR A 50 0.73 6.25 7.39
CA TYR A 50 -0.29 6.93 8.18
C TYR A 50 -1.54 7.23 7.34
N THR A 51 -1.38 7.77 6.14
CA THR A 51 -2.47 8.04 5.19
C THR A 51 -3.27 6.77 4.89
N ILE A 52 -2.60 5.64 4.60
CA ILE A 52 -3.28 4.34 4.41
C ILE A 52 -3.94 3.88 5.72
N GLY A 53 -3.36 4.16 6.88
CA GLY A 53 -4.01 3.96 8.17
C GLY A 53 -5.30 4.75 8.34
N CYS A 54 -5.35 6.00 7.85
CA CYS A 54 -6.57 6.79 7.79
C CYS A 54 -7.59 6.18 6.81
N MET A 55 -7.15 5.73 5.63
CA MET A 55 -8.02 5.03 4.67
C MET A 55 -8.61 3.76 5.29
N MET A 56 -7.83 3.00 6.05
CA MET A 56 -8.29 1.80 6.74
C MET A 56 -9.13 2.10 8.00
N GLY A 57 -9.27 3.37 8.39
CA GLY A 57 -9.95 3.79 9.61
C GLY A 57 -9.19 3.51 10.92
N ARG A 58 -7.96 2.97 10.83
CA ARG A 58 -7.09 2.78 12.00
C ARG A 58 -6.80 4.10 12.70
N PHE A 59 -6.63 5.16 11.92
CA PHE A 59 -6.47 6.53 12.37
C PHE A 59 -7.54 7.43 11.77
N SER A 60 -7.67 8.64 12.31
CA SER A 60 -8.48 9.68 11.71
C SER A 60 -7.75 11.01 11.81
N LEU A 61 -8.09 11.94 10.91
CA LEU A 61 -7.74 13.33 11.11
C LEU A 61 -8.56 13.95 12.25
N ASP A 62 -9.78 13.47 12.48
CA ASP A 62 -10.78 14.02 13.41
C ASP A 62 -10.66 13.55 14.85
N ARG A 63 -9.81 12.55 15.12
CA ARG A 63 -9.61 12.01 16.47
C ARG A 63 -8.12 11.80 16.71
N GLU A 64 -7.68 12.08 17.94
CA GLU A 64 -6.30 11.81 18.35
C GLU A 64 -6.08 10.31 18.60
N GLY A 65 -4.90 9.82 18.25
CA GLY A 65 -4.48 8.45 18.54
C GLY A 65 -5.14 7.37 17.67
N LEU A 66 -5.15 6.14 18.19
CA LEU A 66 -5.72 4.96 17.54
C LEU A 66 -7.25 5.01 17.61
N VAL A 67 -7.92 4.96 16.47
CA VAL A 67 -9.40 5.04 16.39
C VAL A 67 -10.05 3.68 16.29
N TYR A 68 -9.53 2.81 15.41
CA TYR A 68 -10.10 1.47 15.21
C TYR A 68 -9.03 0.37 15.24
N ALA A 69 -9.23 -0.60 16.12
CA ALA A 69 -8.45 -1.83 16.22
C ALA A 69 -9.25 -3.01 16.84
N HIS A 70 -10.57 -3.03 16.67
CA HIS A 70 -11.40 -4.18 17.06
C HIS A 70 -11.28 -5.31 16.02
N ALA A 71 -11.79 -6.51 16.33
CA ALA A 71 -11.80 -7.63 15.39
C ALA A 71 -13.05 -7.58 14.49
N GLY A 72 -12.97 -8.17 13.30
CA GLY A 72 -14.17 -8.47 12.51
C GLY A 72 -14.91 -7.28 11.91
N ASN A 73 -14.34 -6.08 11.90
CA ASN A 73 -15.04 -4.83 11.53
C ASN A 73 -16.22 -4.47 12.46
N GLU A 74 -16.24 -5.00 13.69
CA GLU A 74 -17.30 -4.74 14.68
C GLU A 74 -17.34 -3.27 15.09
N ASP A 75 -18.53 -2.70 15.26
CA ASP A 75 -18.77 -1.29 15.64
C ASP A 75 -18.14 -0.21 14.74
N PHE A 76 -17.48 -0.60 13.65
CA PHE A 76 -16.87 0.34 12.72
C PHE A 76 -17.89 1.32 12.12
N LYS A 77 -19.08 0.80 11.79
CA LYS A 77 -20.18 1.63 11.27
C LYS A 77 -20.63 2.67 12.28
N THR A 78 -20.71 2.31 13.56
CA THR A 78 -21.06 3.22 14.65
C THR A 78 -20.04 4.35 14.75
N LEU A 79 -18.74 4.05 14.68
CA LEU A 79 -17.68 5.07 14.66
C LEU A 79 -17.85 6.04 13.48
N VAL A 80 -18.19 5.53 12.29
CA VAL A 80 -18.47 6.37 11.12
C VAL A 80 -19.68 7.27 11.37
N GLU A 81 -20.77 6.73 11.90
CA GLU A 81 -22.01 7.47 12.21
C GLU A 81 -21.81 8.53 13.31
N GLU A 82 -20.89 8.30 14.26
CA GLU A 82 -20.45 9.26 15.27
C GLU A 82 -19.51 10.36 14.72
N GLY A 83 -19.20 10.33 13.43
CA GLY A 83 -18.33 11.33 12.81
C GLY A 83 -16.85 11.13 13.11
N ALA A 84 -16.40 9.89 13.35
CA ALA A 84 -14.98 9.62 13.57
C ALA A 84 -14.08 9.89 12.35
N TYR A 85 -14.63 9.99 11.13
CA TYR A 85 -13.88 10.09 9.87
C TYR A 85 -14.48 11.13 8.91
N ILE A 86 -14.83 12.33 9.39
CA ILE A 86 -15.50 13.36 8.60
C ILE A 86 -14.57 14.00 7.56
N ARG A 87 -13.38 14.46 7.98
CA ARG A 87 -12.47 15.22 7.09
C ARG A 87 -11.89 14.35 6.00
N PHE A 88 -11.55 13.11 6.34
CA PHE A 88 -11.05 12.13 5.40
C PHE A 88 -11.75 10.78 5.67
N PRO A 89 -12.82 10.46 4.92
CA PRO A 89 -13.59 9.25 5.12
C PRO A 89 -12.72 8.01 5.05
N ALA A 90 -12.87 7.11 6.02
CA ALA A 90 -12.31 5.79 5.93
C ALA A 90 -13.03 4.98 4.85
N ASP A 91 -12.36 3.96 4.35
CA ASP A 91 -12.86 3.06 3.32
C ASP A 91 -14.13 2.32 3.76
N GLY A 92 -15.08 2.11 2.84
CA GLY A 92 -16.36 1.51 3.16
C GLY A 92 -16.25 0.06 3.60
N ASP A 93 -15.51 -0.76 2.85
CA ASP A 93 -15.44 -2.20 3.06
C ASP A 93 -14.06 -2.69 3.57
N GLY A 94 -13.08 -1.80 3.61
CA GLY A 94 -11.73 -2.08 4.07
C GLY A 94 -10.87 -2.80 3.02
N ILE A 95 -11.25 -2.75 1.75
CA ILE A 95 -10.55 -3.34 0.61
C ILE A 95 -10.00 -2.20 -0.24
N LEU A 96 -8.68 -1.99 -0.19
CA LEU A 96 -8.03 -0.89 -0.89
C LEU A 96 -7.22 -1.40 -2.09
N PRO A 97 -7.66 -1.19 -3.34
CA PRO A 97 -6.89 -1.58 -4.52
C PRO A 97 -5.50 -0.93 -4.57
N LEU A 98 -4.49 -1.75 -4.90
CA LEU A 98 -3.08 -1.38 -4.98
C LEU A 98 -2.52 -1.73 -6.38
N THR A 99 -3.08 -1.12 -7.42
CA THR A 99 -2.75 -1.47 -8.80
C THR A 99 -1.71 -0.54 -9.43
N SER A 100 -0.89 -1.09 -10.33
CA SER A 100 0.12 -0.34 -11.09
C SER A 100 -0.49 0.60 -12.15
N LYS A 101 -1.75 0.39 -12.51
CA LYS A 101 -2.57 1.28 -13.35
C LYS A 101 -3.82 1.71 -12.58
N ALA A 102 -4.37 2.87 -12.93
CA ALA A 102 -5.61 3.40 -12.34
C ALA A 102 -6.84 2.68 -12.94
N TRP A 103 -7.13 1.48 -12.45
CA TRP A 103 -8.34 0.72 -12.81
C TRP A 103 -9.55 1.07 -11.95
N PHE A 104 -9.30 1.62 -10.76
CA PHE A 104 -10.32 1.99 -9.79
C PHE A 104 -10.20 3.48 -9.48
N GLU A 105 -11.32 4.19 -9.41
CA GLU A 105 -11.35 5.65 -9.18
C GLU A 105 -10.85 6.02 -7.77
N ASP A 106 -11.02 5.11 -6.82
CA ASP A 106 -10.73 5.28 -5.39
C ASP A 106 -9.55 4.40 -4.91
N ASP A 107 -8.67 3.99 -5.82
CA ASP A 107 -7.47 3.24 -5.43
C ASP A 107 -6.56 4.03 -4.46
N ILE A 108 -5.61 3.32 -3.84
CA ILE A 108 -4.74 3.92 -2.82
C ILE A 108 -3.99 5.15 -3.38
N ALA A 109 -3.57 5.14 -4.64
CA ALA A 109 -2.82 6.27 -5.19
C ALA A 109 -3.71 7.50 -5.36
N ALA A 110 -4.94 7.34 -5.87
CA ALA A 110 -5.92 8.43 -5.93
C ALA A 110 -6.26 8.97 -4.53
N ARG A 111 -6.39 8.08 -3.54
CA ARG A 111 -6.68 8.47 -2.16
C ARG A 111 -5.51 9.13 -1.43
N VAL A 112 -4.25 8.84 -1.81
CA VAL A 112 -3.07 9.57 -1.31
C VAL A 112 -3.12 11.02 -1.79
N GLU A 113 -3.44 11.25 -3.06
CA GLU A 113 -3.63 12.61 -3.60
C GLU A 113 -4.78 13.33 -2.88
N ALA A 114 -5.93 12.68 -2.72
CA ALA A 114 -7.07 13.24 -1.97
C ALA A 114 -6.70 13.59 -0.53
N PHE A 115 -5.88 12.77 0.13
CA PHE A 115 -5.39 13.05 1.48
C PHE A 115 -4.50 14.29 1.52
N VAL A 116 -3.55 14.41 0.58
CA VAL A 116 -2.67 15.58 0.49
C VAL A 116 -3.49 16.86 0.28
N HIS A 117 -4.46 16.81 -0.63
CA HIS A 117 -5.40 17.93 -0.84
C HIS A 117 -6.20 18.26 0.43
N THR A 118 -6.65 17.24 1.18
CA THR A 118 -7.44 17.43 2.40
C THR A 118 -6.64 18.11 3.51
N VAL A 119 -5.37 17.74 3.68
CA VAL A 119 -4.52 18.23 4.79
C VAL A 119 -3.88 19.59 4.47
N TRP A 120 -3.41 19.78 3.24
CA TRP A 120 -2.63 20.98 2.86
C TRP A 120 -3.34 21.89 1.85
N GLY A 121 -4.56 21.55 1.43
CA GLY A 121 -5.33 22.31 0.45
C GLY A 121 -4.88 22.09 -1.00
N GLY A 122 -5.62 22.69 -1.93
CA GLY A 122 -5.40 22.55 -3.37
C GLY A 122 -4.35 23.50 -3.96
N GLU A 123 -4.01 24.59 -3.28
CA GLU A 123 -3.13 25.66 -3.82
C GLU A 123 -1.73 25.14 -4.18
N HIS A 124 -1.15 24.32 -3.31
CA HIS A 124 0.19 23.73 -3.48
C HIS A 124 0.14 22.23 -3.79
N LEU A 125 -0.97 21.70 -4.29
CA LEU A 125 -1.14 20.24 -4.47
C LEU A 125 -0.03 19.64 -5.37
N GLU A 126 0.24 20.25 -6.52
CA GLU A 126 1.25 19.74 -7.45
C GLU A 126 2.67 19.78 -6.86
N GLU A 127 3.01 20.86 -6.14
CA GLU A 127 4.29 21.01 -5.46
C GLU A 127 4.45 19.96 -4.34
N ASN A 128 3.39 19.73 -3.56
CA ASN A 128 3.37 18.72 -2.51
C ASN A 128 3.52 17.29 -3.08
N LEU A 129 2.80 16.97 -4.15
CA LEU A 129 2.92 15.67 -4.81
C LEU A 129 4.30 15.47 -5.42
N GLN A 130 4.87 16.51 -6.03
CA GLN A 130 6.23 16.47 -6.56
C GLN A 130 7.25 16.26 -5.44
N PHE A 131 7.13 16.97 -4.32
CA PHE A 131 7.99 16.79 -3.15
C PHE A 131 7.91 15.37 -2.59
N ILE A 132 6.72 14.79 -2.50
CA ILE A 132 6.52 13.39 -2.07
C ILE A 132 7.23 12.44 -3.04
N ALA A 133 7.01 12.60 -4.35
CA ALA A 133 7.62 11.76 -5.37
C ALA A 133 9.16 11.80 -5.34
N ASP A 134 9.73 13.00 -5.24
CA ASP A 134 11.17 13.21 -5.17
C ASP A 134 11.76 12.62 -3.89
N SER A 135 11.07 12.80 -2.75
CA SER A 135 11.48 12.25 -1.46
C SER A 135 11.55 10.72 -1.47
N LEU A 136 10.57 10.05 -2.10
CA LEU A 136 10.57 8.59 -2.26
C LEU A 136 11.72 8.10 -3.16
N CYS A 137 12.16 8.93 -4.11
CA CYS A 137 13.29 8.62 -4.98
C CYS A 137 14.66 8.81 -4.30
N LEU A 138 14.72 9.39 -3.10
CA LEU A 138 15.96 9.55 -2.35
C LEU A 138 16.52 8.21 -1.85
N ALA A 139 15.65 7.27 -1.44
CA ALA A 139 16.09 5.96 -0.95
C ALA A 139 15.12 4.80 -1.20
N ALA A 140 13.80 5.01 -1.18
CA ALA A 140 12.82 3.93 -1.24
C ALA A 140 12.75 3.28 -2.63
N ILE A 141 12.74 4.10 -3.68
CA ILE A 141 12.67 3.64 -5.06
C ILE A 141 13.72 4.32 -5.94
N LYS A 142 14.19 3.61 -6.96
CA LYS A 142 15.10 4.21 -7.95
C LYS A 142 14.31 5.12 -8.90
N PRO A 143 14.89 6.26 -9.32
CA PRO A 143 14.30 7.06 -10.38
C PRO A 143 14.33 6.30 -11.71
N VAL A 144 13.34 6.55 -12.56
CA VAL A 144 13.28 5.95 -13.90
C VAL A 144 14.34 6.60 -14.79
N LYS A 145 15.13 5.77 -15.48
CA LYS A 145 16.27 6.23 -16.29
C LYS A 145 15.87 6.87 -17.63
N LYS A 146 14.67 6.57 -18.16
CA LYS A 146 14.20 6.97 -19.49
C LYS A 146 12.69 7.14 -19.50
N GLY A 147 12.22 8.27 -20.05
CA GLY A 147 10.81 8.68 -19.98
C GLY A 147 10.55 9.25 -18.60
N GLY A 148 10.25 10.56 -18.52
CA GLY A 148 9.86 11.16 -17.26
C GLY A 148 8.61 10.46 -16.72
N GLU A 149 8.54 10.26 -15.41
CA GLU A 149 7.31 9.93 -14.71
C GLU A 149 6.78 11.21 -14.08
N THR A 150 5.47 11.38 -14.09
CA THR A 150 4.80 12.38 -13.26
C THR A 150 4.96 12.02 -11.77
N SER A 151 4.72 13.01 -10.90
CA SER A 151 4.68 12.80 -9.44
C SER A 151 3.71 11.68 -9.05
N ARG A 152 2.51 11.68 -9.65
CA ARG A 152 1.46 10.67 -9.45
C ARG A 152 1.89 9.26 -9.87
N GLU A 153 2.53 9.13 -11.03
CA GLU A 153 3.06 7.84 -11.50
C GLU A 153 4.17 7.32 -10.57
N THR A 154 5.04 8.21 -10.09
CA THR A 154 6.12 7.87 -9.15
C THR A 154 5.54 7.36 -7.81
N ILE A 155 4.53 8.05 -7.26
CA ILE A 155 3.84 7.63 -6.03
C ILE A 155 3.16 6.27 -6.23
N ARG A 156 2.44 6.09 -7.34
CA ARG A 156 1.79 4.81 -7.68
C ARG A 156 2.79 3.66 -7.82
N ARG A 157 3.97 3.93 -8.41
CA ARG A 157 5.05 2.95 -8.51
C ARG A 157 5.62 2.59 -7.14
N TYR A 158 5.83 3.56 -6.25
CA TYR A 158 6.22 3.28 -4.86
C TYR A 158 5.20 2.35 -4.18
N LEU A 159 3.92 2.71 -4.26
CA LEU A 159 2.81 1.96 -3.68
C LEU A 159 2.77 0.49 -4.17
N SER A 160 2.82 0.27 -5.49
CA SER A 160 2.69 -1.07 -6.09
C SER A 160 3.94 -1.95 -6.01
N THR A 161 5.11 -1.40 -5.68
CA THR A 161 6.39 -2.15 -5.75
C THR A 161 7.20 -2.18 -4.46
N GLN A 162 7.03 -1.18 -3.59
CA GLN A 162 7.89 -0.97 -2.43
C GLN A 162 7.12 -0.85 -1.11
N PHE A 163 5.94 -0.21 -1.11
CA PHE A 163 5.17 0.02 0.12
C PHE A 163 4.99 -1.24 0.98
N PHE A 164 4.54 -2.35 0.41
CA PHE A 164 4.32 -3.57 1.19
C PHE A 164 5.62 -4.17 1.75
N LYS A 165 6.75 -4.00 1.07
CA LYS A 165 8.07 -4.45 1.58
C LYS A 165 8.50 -3.63 2.79
N ASP A 166 8.31 -2.31 2.72
CA ASP A 166 8.58 -1.40 3.84
C ASP A 166 7.66 -1.74 5.03
N HIS A 167 6.38 -1.98 4.75
CA HIS A 167 5.40 -2.41 5.74
C HIS A 167 5.80 -3.73 6.41
N LEU A 168 6.20 -4.75 5.64
CA LEU A 168 6.70 -6.01 6.20
C LEU A 168 7.91 -5.82 7.12
N LYS A 169 8.83 -4.92 6.75
CA LYS A 169 10.00 -4.60 7.57
C LYS A 169 9.61 -3.92 8.87
N THR A 170 8.75 -2.91 8.82
CA THR A 170 8.26 -2.17 9.98
C THR A 170 7.58 -3.10 10.98
N TYR A 171 6.76 -4.04 10.49
CA TYR A 171 6.04 -4.99 11.33
C TYR A 171 6.79 -6.31 11.57
N LYS A 172 8.12 -6.36 11.34
CA LYS A 172 8.96 -7.54 11.59
C LYS A 172 8.37 -8.85 11.02
N LYS A 173 7.89 -8.80 9.78
CA LYS A 173 7.21 -9.91 9.05
C LYS A 173 5.89 -10.37 9.69
N ARG A 174 5.19 -9.48 10.41
CA ARG A 174 3.84 -9.69 10.97
C ARG A 174 2.93 -8.51 10.60
N PRO A 175 2.68 -8.29 9.29
CA PRO A 175 1.99 -7.09 8.82
C PRO A 175 0.54 -7.03 9.32
N ILE A 176 0.04 -5.82 9.53
CA ILE A 176 -1.38 -5.57 9.89
C ILE A 176 -2.26 -5.28 8.67
N TYR A 177 -1.70 -4.64 7.64
CA TYR A 177 -2.29 -4.58 6.30
C TYR A 177 -1.81 -5.77 5.48
N TRP A 178 -2.74 -6.57 5.00
CA TRP A 178 -2.47 -7.79 4.25
C TRP A 178 -2.66 -7.54 2.78
N LEU A 179 -1.63 -7.87 1.99
CA LEU A 179 -1.65 -7.74 0.55
C LEU A 179 -2.22 -9.01 -0.06
N PHE A 180 -3.45 -8.94 -0.53
CA PHE A 180 -4.01 -9.93 -1.46
C PHE A 180 -3.43 -9.66 -2.84
N SER A 181 -2.99 -10.71 -3.52
CA SER A 181 -2.32 -10.59 -4.81
C SER A 181 -2.71 -11.73 -5.73
N SER A 182 -3.07 -11.39 -6.97
CA SER A 182 -3.39 -12.38 -8.00
C SER A 182 -2.19 -13.22 -8.43
N GLY A 183 -0.97 -12.72 -8.19
CA GLY A 183 0.26 -13.44 -8.50
C GLY A 183 1.34 -12.56 -9.12
N LYS A 184 2.08 -13.15 -10.04
CA LYS A 184 3.32 -12.60 -10.60
C LYS A 184 3.05 -11.42 -11.55
N GLU A 185 1.98 -11.50 -12.33
CA GLU A 185 1.58 -10.48 -13.30
C GLU A 185 0.90 -9.28 -12.61
N LYS A 186 0.60 -9.42 -11.30
CA LYS A 186 -0.03 -8.39 -10.46
C LYS A 186 -1.28 -7.83 -11.12
N ALA A 187 -2.08 -8.72 -11.71
CA ALA A 187 -3.32 -8.34 -12.37
C ALA A 187 -4.28 -7.63 -11.41
N PHE A 188 -4.36 -8.11 -10.18
CA PHE A 188 -5.06 -7.48 -9.08
C PHE A 188 -4.25 -7.59 -7.79
N GLU A 189 -4.13 -6.47 -7.08
CA GLU A 189 -3.59 -6.44 -5.73
C GLU A 189 -4.47 -5.50 -4.90
N CYS A 190 -4.71 -5.84 -3.65
CA CYS A 190 -5.37 -4.94 -2.70
C CYS A 190 -4.83 -5.14 -1.28
N LEU A 191 -4.92 -4.09 -0.48
CA LEU A 191 -4.66 -4.14 0.95
C LEU A 191 -5.98 -4.36 1.68
N VAL A 192 -5.94 -5.25 2.67
CA VAL A 192 -7.01 -5.43 3.65
C VAL A 192 -6.44 -5.25 5.05
N TYR A 193 -7.09 -4.48 5.89
CA TYR A 193 -6.69 -4.34 7.29
C TYR A 193 -7.17 -5.54 8.11
N LEU A 194 -6.25 -6.24 8.79
CA LEU A 194 -6.53 -7.40 9.65
C LEU A 194 -7.75 -7.22 10.56
N HIS A 195 -7.87 -6.04 11.18
CA HIS A 195 -8.94 -5.71 12.12
C HIS A 195 -10.30 -5.45 11.46
N ARG A 196 -10.31 -5.18 10.15
CA ARG A 196 -11.51 -4.96 9.34
C ARG A 196 -11.89 -6.18 8.49
N TYR A 197 -11.04 -7.19 8.44
CA TYR A 197 -11.38 -8.44 7.76
C TYR A 197 -12.55 -9.13 8.47
N ASN A 198 -13.52 -9.61 7.68
CA ASN A 198 -14.59 -10.49 8.12
C ASN A 198 -14.97 -11.47 7.02
N GLU A 199 -15.92 -12.38 7.29
CA GLU A 199 -16.35 -13.42 6.35
C GLU A 199 -16.86 -12.87 5.00
N THR A 200 -17.30 -11.60 4.95
CA THR A 200 -17.81 -10.97 3.73
C THR A 200 -16.72 -10.35 2.87
N THR A 201 -15.49 -10.20 3.39
CA THR A 201 -14.39 -9.54 2.68
C THR A 201 -14.03 -10.25 1.37
N LEU A 202 -13.87 -11.59 1.37
CA LEU A 202 -13.54 -12.32 0.13
C LEU A 202 -14.69 -12.35 -0.90
N PRO A 203 -15.96 -12.62 -0.50
CA PRO A 203 -17.10 -12.43 -1.38
C PRO A 203 -17.14 -11.05 -2.04
N ARG A 204 -16.98 -9.97 -1.26
CA ARG A 204 -17.00 -8.59 -1.77
C ARG A 204 -15.82 -8.31 -2.69
N MET A 205 -14.61 -8.70 -2.31
CA MET A 205 -13.41 -8.58 -3.15
C MET A 205 -13.66 -9.17 -4.53
N ARG A 206 -14.31 -10.34 -4.58
CA ARG A 206 -14.64 -11.02 -5.81
C ARG A 206 -15.68 -10.28 -6.64
N THR A 207 -16.79 -9.88 -6.03
CA THR A 207 -17.95 -9.31 -6.75
C THR A 207 -17.77 -7.85 -7.12
N GLU A 208 -17.14 -7.05 -6.24
CA GLU A 208 -17.05 -5.60 -6.37
C GLU A 208 -15.74 -5.16 -7.07
N TYR A 209 -14.68 -5.99 -7.05
CA TYR A 209 -13.38 -5.63 -7.64
C TYR A 209 -12.93 -6.57 -8.74
N VAL A 210 -12.77 -7.87 -8.47
CA VAL A 210 -12.17 -8.82 -9.42
C VAL A 210 -13.07 -9.06 -10.63
N THR A 211 -14.36 -9.30 -10.43
CA THR A 211 -15.30 -9.55 -11.53
C THR A 211 -15.42 -8.34 -12.48
N PRO A 212 -15.61 -7.10 -11.99
CA PRO A 212 -15.57 -5.92 -12.86
C PRO A 212 -14.23 -5.76 -13.58
N LEU A 213 -13.11 -5.98 -12.89
CA LEU A 213 -11.78 -5.84 -13.49
C LEU A 213 -11.53 -6.85 -14.63
N LEU A 214 -12.05 -8.08 -14.53
CA LEU A 214 -12.03 -9.05 -15.63
C LEU A 214 -12.67 -8.45 -16.90
N GLY A 215 -13.86 -7.87 -16.76
CA GLY A 215 -14.58 -7.24 -17.88
C GLY A 215 -13.86 -6.01 -18.44
N GLN A 216 -13.25 -5.19 -17.57
CA GLN A 216 -12.48 -4.02 -17.99
C GLN A 216 -11.20 -4.39 -18.76
N ILE A 217 -10.45 -5.40 -18.29
CA ILE A 217 -9.24 -5.87 -18.97
C ILE A 217 -9.59 -6.50 -20.33
N ASP A 218 -10.63 -7.33 -20.38
CA ASP A 218 -11.09 -7.96 -21.63
C ASP A 218 -11.52 -6.91 -22.67
N SER A 219 -12.34 -5.93 -22.25
CA SER A 219 -12.75 -4.80 -23.10
C SER A 219 -11.56 -3.95 -23.57
N ARG A 220 -10.54 -3.75 -22.72
CA ARG A 220 -9.31 -3.02 -23.07
C ARG A 220 -8.51 -3.79 -24.13
N ILE A 221 -8.41 -5.11 -24.01
CA ILE A 221 -7.72 -5.96 -25.00
C ILE A 221 -8.41 -5.84 -26.36
N GLU A 222 -9.73 -5.96 -26.42
CA GLU A 222 -10.47 -5.86 -27.69
C GLU A 222 -10.30 -4.49 -28.34
N ARG A 223 -10.37 -3.41 -27.56
CA ARG A 223 -10.12 -2.05 -28.09
C ARG A 223 -8.69 -1.90 -28.62
N LEU A 224 -7.70 -2.42 -27.90
CA LEU A 224 -6.30 -2.38 -28.36
C LEU A 224 -6.09 -3.21 -29.64
N ARG A 225 -6.79 -4.33 -29.81
CA ARG A 225 -6.73 -5.13 -31.04
C ARG A 225 -7.26 -4.36 -32.25
N LEU A 226 -8.36 -3.63 -32.08
CA LEU A 226 -8.87 -2.74 -33.14
C LEU A 226 -7.85 -1.65 -33.49
N GLN A 227 -7.29 -0.97 -32.48
CA GLN A 227 -6.26 0.04 -32.67
C GLN A 227 -4.99 -0.52 -33.33
N GLN A 228 -4.61 -1.76 -33.00
CA GLN A 228 -3.44 -2.42 -33.58
C GLN A 228 -3.57 -2.63 -35.09
N ASN A 229 -4.78 -2.95 -35.56
CA ASN A 229 -5.05 -3.19 -36.99
C ASN A 229 -4.95 -1.92 -37.83
N GLU A 230 -5.19 -0.76 -37.21
CA GLU A 230 -5.14 0.56 -37.86
C GLU A 230 -3.78 1.26 -37.70
N ALA A 231 -2.92 0.75 -36.81
CA ALA A 231 -1.66 1.38 -36.45
C ALA A 231 -0.49 1.07 -37.41
N GLU A 232 0.44 2.00 -37.52
CA GLU A 232 1.70 1.80 -38.24
C GLU A 232 2.62 0.79 -37.53
N THR A 233 3.56 0.18 -38.24
CA THR A 233 4.39 -0.95 -37.78
C THR A 233 5.03 -0.77 -36.39
N ALA A 234 5.56 0.42 -36.08
CA ALA A 234 6.21 0.67 -34.79
C ALA A 234 5.20 0.78 -33.62
N GLU A 235 4.06 1.42 -33.88
CA GLU A 235 2.96 1.56 -32.93
C GLU A 235 2.21 0.24 -32.72
N ALA A 236 1.89 -0.47 -33.80
CA ALA A 236 1.29 -1.79 -33.77
C ALA A 236 2.11 -2.79 -32.94
N LYS A 237 3.45 -2.70 -32.99
CA LYS A 237 4.34 -3.50 -32.14
C LYS A 237 4.28 -3.11 -30.67
N ARG A 238 4.11 -1.83 -30.34
CA ARG A 238 3.91 -1.37 -28.95
C ARG A 238 2.57 -1.83 -28.39
N ILE A 239 1.50 -1.65 -29.17
CA ILE A 239 0.15 -2.09 -28.83
C ILE A 239 0.13 -3.60 -28.61
N GLY A 240 0.78 -4.38 -29.49
CA GLY A 240 0.88 -5.83 -29.34
C GLY A 240 1.49 -6.27 -28.00
N LYS A 241 2.55 -5.58 -27.54
CA LYS A 241 3.14 -5.86 -26.21
C LYS A 241 2.18 -5.54 -25.06
N GLU A 242 1.38 -4.48 -25.19
CA GLU A 242 0.37 -4.14 -24.18
C GLU A 242 -0.74 -5.21 -24.15
N ILE A 243 -1.20 -5.68 -25.32
CA ILE A 243 -2.16 -6.79 -25.44
C ILE A 243 -1.60 -8.06 -24.79
N ASP A 244 -0.35 -8.42 -25.08
CA ASP A 244 0.29 -9.62 -24.49
C ASP A 244 0.36 -9.53 -22.97
N SER A 245 0.72 -8.35 -22.44
CA SER A 245 0.77 -8.09 -21.00
C SER A 245 -0.62 -8.21 -20.36
N LEU A 246 -1.64 -7.59 -20.97
CA LEU A 246 -3.01 -7.64 -20.46
C LEU A 246 -3.61 -9.05 -20.56
N THR A 247 -3.26 -9.82 -21.59
CA THR A 247 -3.73 -11.20 -21.75
C THR A 247 -3.18 -12.12 -20.66
N LYS A 248 -1.92 -11.94 -20.26
CA LYS A 248 -1.32 -12.64 -19.12
C LYS A 248 -2.02 -12.25 -17.81
N GLN A 249 -2.25 -10.94 -17.60
CA GLN A 249 -2.99 -10.44 -16.45
C GLN A 249 -4.42 -10.99 -16.40
N LEU A 250 -5.13 -11.04 -17.53
CA LEU A 250 -6.48 -11.59 -17.61
C LEU A 250 -6.51 -13.08 -17.25
N THR A 251 -5.51 -13.84 -17.71
CA THR A 251 -5.38 -15.27 -17.40
C THR A 251 -5.13 -15.49 -15.91
N GLU A 252 -4.20 -14.72 -15.32
CA GLU A 252 -3.92 -14.75 -13.89
C GLU A 252 -5.16 -14.36 -13.07
N LEU A 253 -5.86 -13.30 -13.48
CA LEU A 253 -7.04 -12.80 -12.77
C LEU A 253 -8.20 -13.80 -12.79
N ARG A 254 -8.38 -14.56 -13.88
CA ARG A 254 -9.36 -15.67 -13.93
C ARG A 254 -9.03 -16.77 -12.93
N SER A 255 -7.76 -17.17 -12.84
CA SER A 255 -7.33 -18.15 -11.84
C SER A 255 -7.50 -17.62 -10.41
N PHE A 256 -7.30 -16.31 -10.21
CA PHE A 256 -7.50 -15.68 -8.91
C PHE A 256 -8.98 -15.60 -8.53
N ASP A 257 -9.89 -15.34 -9.48
CA ASP A 257 -11.35 -15.39 -9.25
C ASP A 257 -11.80 -16.78 -8.75
N ASP A 258 -11.30 -17.85 -9.38
CA ASP A 258 -11.60 -19.22 -8.99
C ASP A 258 -11.10 -19.55 -7.57
N GLN A 259 -9.89 -19.09 -7.22
CA GLN A 259 -9.36 -19.23 -5.87
C GLN A 259 -10.18 -18.43 -4.86
N LEU A 260 -10.50 -17.17 -5.15
CA LEU A 260 -11.34 -16.34 -4.29
C LEU A 260 -12.70 -16.98 -4.03
N LYS A 261 -13.33 -17.54 -5.06
CA LYS A 261 -14.61 -18.27 -4.90
C LYS A 261 -14.47 -19.41 -3.90
N HIS A 262 -13.44 -20.24 -4.05
CA HIS A 262 -13.18 -21.36 -3.14
C HIS A 262 -12.99 -20.89 -1.68
N TYR A 263 -12.13 -19.89 -1.46
CA TYR A 263 -11.87 -19.37 -0.10
C TYR A 263 -13.05 -18.57 0.48
N ALA A 264 -13.86 -17.92 -0.35
CA ALA A 264 -15.08 -17.27 0.08
C ALA A 264 -16.10 -18.29 0.63
N ASP A 265 -16.22 -19.46 0.00
CA ASP A 265 -17.09 -20.55 0.47
C ASP A 265 -16.64 -21.12 1.83
N MET A 266 -15.34 -21.05 2.14
CA MET A 266 -14.78 -21.48 3.43
C MET A 266 -15.15 -20.57 4.60
N LYS A 267 -15.60 -19.33 4.34
CA LYS A 267 -16.00 -18.34 5.36
C LYS A 267 -14.98 -18.20 6.50
N ILE A 268 -13.73 -17.95 6.12
CA ILE A 268 -12.63 -17.86 7.07
C ILE A 268 -12.92 -16.78 8.10
N LYS A 269 -12.76 -17.12 9.37
CA LYS A 269 -12.76 -16.20 10.50
C LYS A 269 -11.35 -16.02 11.04
N LEU A 270 -11.06 -14.81 11.49
CA LEU A 270 -9.80 -14.51 12.16
C LEU A 270 -10.02 -14.52 13.65
N ASP A 271 -9.11 -15.15 14.36
CA ASP A 271 -8.95 -15.01 15.80
C ASP A 271 -7.68 -14.20 16.02
N LEU A 272 -7.78 -12.97 16.52
CA LEU A 272 -6.59 -12.12 16.64
C LEU A 272 -5.56 -12.67 17.65
N ASP A 273 -5.98 -13.53 18.58
CA ASP A 273 -5.11 -14.14 19.60
C ASP A 273 -4.21 -15.25 19.01
N ASP A 274 -4.63 -15.89 17.91
CA ASP A 274 -3.77 -16.79 17.10
C ASP A 274 -2.53 -16.05 16.54
N GLY A 275 -2.61 -14.72 16.48
CA GLY A 275 -1.58 -13.85 15.93
C GLY A 275 -1.48 -13.93 14.40
N VAL A 276 -0.66 -13.02 13.83
CA VAL A 276 -0.62 -12.84 12.36
C VAL A 276 -0.25 -14.11 11.62
N LYS A 277 0.73 -14.90 12.09
CA LYS A 277 1.25 -16.04 11.32
C LYS A 277 0.21 -17.13 11.06
N ILE A 278 -0.50 -17.53 12.11
CA ILE A 278 -1.50 -18.60 12.03
C ILE A 278 -2.66 -18.11 11.16
N ASN A 279 -3.14 -16.89 11.38
CA ASN A 279 -4.23 -16.33 10.60
C ASN A 279 -3.85 -16.12 9.12
N TYR A 280 -2.64 -15.66 8.82
CA TYR A 280 -2.17 -15.47 7.45
C TYR A 280 -2.14 -16.78 6.67
N GLY A 281 -1.77 -17.88 7.33
CA GLY A 281 -1.75 -19.23 6.73
C GLY A 281 -3.12 -19.75 6.31
N LYS A 282 -4.22 -19.20 6.84
CA LYS A 282 -5.60 -19.62 6.50
C LYS A 282 -5.97 -19.30 5.04
N PHE A 283 -5.24 -18.41 4.36
CA PHE A 283 -5.55 -17.91 3.02
C PHE A 283 -4.75 -18.58 1.88
N GLY A 284 -3.90 -19.57 2.20
CA GLY A 284 -3.05 -20.27 1.25
C GLY A 284 -2.29 -19.31 0.33
N THR A 285 -2.56 -19.34 -0.97
CA THR A 285 -1.86 -18.54 -1.99
C THR A 285 -2.49 -17.19 -2.31
N LEU A 286 -3.61 -16.82 -1.68
CA LEU A 286 -4.27 -15.54 -1.97
C LEU A 286 -3.48 -14.32 -1.50
N LEU A 287 -2.60 -14.52 -0.52
CA LEU A 287 -1.80 -13.47 0.10
C LEU A 287 -0.36 -13.47 -0.44
N ALA A 288 0.24 -12.29 -0.51
CA ALA A 288 1.64 -12.13 -0.89
C ALA A 288 2.59 -12.58 0.23
N GLU A 289 3.82 -12.98 -0.10
CA GLU A 289 4.89 -13.23 0.88
C GLU A 289 4.56 -14.25 1.98
N VAL A 290 3.64 -15.20 1.71
CA VAL A 290 3.15 -16.20 2.68
C VAL A 290 4.31 -16.93 3.35
N LYS A 291 5.24 -17.49 2.57
CA LYS A 291 6.43 -18.20 3.09
C LYS A 291 7.27 -17.33 4.02
N VAL A 292 7.42 -16.03 3.74
CA VAL A 292 8.20 -15.11 4.57
C VAL A 292 7.52 -14.86 5.92
N ILE A 293 6.19 -14.86 5.95
CA ILE A 293 5.39 -14.58 7.15
C ILE A 293 5.18 -15.85 7.97
N THR A 294 4.70 -16.94 7.36
CA THR A 294 4.37 -18.20 8.03
C THR A 294 5.60 -19.08 8.30
N GLY A 295 6.66 -18.93 7.52
CA GLY A 295 7.80 -19.85 7.49
C GLY A 295 7.52 -21.11 6.67
N ASP A 296 8.52 -21.97 6.51
CA ASP A 296 8.49 -23.17 5.65
C ASP A 296 7.53 -24.29 6.12
N LYS A 297 6.70 -24.05 7.14
CA LYS A 297 5.75 -25.03 7.69
C LYS A 297 4.32 -24.88 7.17
N ALA A 298 4.08 -24.01 6.19
CA ALA A 298 2.78 -23.90 5.54
C ALA A 298 2.72 -24.91 4.36
N GLU A 299 2.53 -26.18 4.71
CA GLU A 299 2.03 -27.24 3.83
C GLU A 299 0.68 -27.73 4.37
#